data_AF-A0A9W8J452-F1
#
_entry.id   AF-A0A9W8J452-F1
#
_cell.length_a   1.000
_cell.length_b   1.000
_cell.length_c   1.000
_cell.angle_alpha   90.00
_cell.angle_beta   90.00
_cell.angle_gamma   90.00
#
_symmetry.space_group_name_H-M   'P 1'
#
loop_
_entity.id
_entity.type
_entity.pdbx_description
1 polymer ?
#
loop_
_entity_poly.entity_id
_entity_poly.type
_entity_poly.pdbx_seq_one_letter_code
_entity_poly.pdbx_strand_id
1 'polypeptide(L)'
;MGLDMSYPGNLYSTFITPWADQSAALQVEPDFHLPACYLSVQPPPPSPAKAALFSDETLFFMFYSSPRDAIQEVAAQELWNRNWRWHKDLRLWITKESGTAPSQKVQGGEQGLYTFWDPETWQKERKDMTVVYADLEEKSTPANTGLMPTPIGQTPGPTQQHAQPAPLGAQLPNQVATAQRGSFQMGVAA
;
A
#
# COMPACT_ATOMS: atom_id res chain seq x y z
N MET A 1 -11.52 -43.12 8.85
CA MET A 1 -10.36 -43.09 7.92
C MET A 1 -10.75 -42.14 6.79
N GLY A 2 -10.29 -40.89 6.83
CA GLY A 2 -10.70 -39.80 5.93
C GLY A 2 -10.08 -39.90 4.53
N LEU A 3 -10.21 -41.06 3.88
CA LEU A 3 -9.72 -41.32 2.54
C LEU A 3 -10.90 -41.68 1.64
N ASP A 4 -11.11 -40.87 0.61
CA ASP A 4 -12.11 -41.15 -0.40
C ASP A 4 -11.62 -42.28 -1.31
N MET A 5 -12.03 -43.50 -1.00
CA MET A 5 -11.70 -44.70 -1.78
C MET A 5 -12.46 -44.76 -3.12
N SER A 6 -13.39 -43.83 -3.37
CA SER A 6 -14.12 -43.74 -4.63
C SER A 6 -13.42 -42.85 -5.65
N TYR A 7 -12.35 -42.13 -5.26
CA TYR A 7 -11.61 -41.26 -6.16
C TYR A 7 -10.79 -42.08 -7.17
N PRO A 8 -11.00 -41.92 -8.49
CA PRO A 8 -10.33 -42.72 -9.52
C PRO A 8 -8.87 -42.28 -9.78
N GLY A 9 -8.41 -41.19 -9.17
CA GLY A 9 -7.07 -40.65 -9.34
C GLY A 9 -6.12 -41.01 -8.19
N ASN A 10 -4.88 -40.53 -8.29
CA ASN A 10 -3.88 -40.76 -7.27
C ASN A 10 -4.15 -39.92 -6.01
N LEU A 11 -4.19 -40.57 -4.84
CA LEU A 11 -4.43 -39.91 -3.56
C LEU A 11 -3.15 -39.36 -2.89
N TYR A 12 -1.95 -39.69 -3.40
CA TYR A 12 -0.68 -39.32 -2.76
C TYR A 12 -0.45 -37.80 -2.63
N SER A 13 -1.04 -36.99 -3.52
CA SER A 13 -0.90 -35.53 -3.48
C SER A 13 -1.61 -34.90 -2.28
N THR A 14 -2.52 -35.63 -1.64
CA THR A 14 -3.30 -35.20 -0.47
C THR A 14 -2.96 -36.03 0.77
N PHE A 15 -2.03 -36.99 0.63
CA PHE A 15 -1.65 -37.97 1.65
C PHE A 15 -0.39 -37.50 2.37
N ILE A 16 -0.54 -36.74 3.46
CA ILE A 16 0.62 -36.19 4.16
C ILE A 16 1.23 -37.20 5.13
N THR A 17 0.44 -37.68 6.11
CA THR A 17 0.91 -38.68 7.08
C THR A 17 -0.19 -39.69 7.39
N PRO A 18 0.15 -40.94 7.75
CA PRO A 18 -0.85 -41.96 8.07
C PRO A 18 -1.62 -41.70 9.38
N TRP A 19 -1.25 -40.67 10.15
CA TRP A 19 -1.94 -40.25 11.38
C TRP A 19 -2.58 -38.85 11.27
N ALA A 20 -2.45 -38.20 10.11
CA ALA A 20 -3.00 -36.86 9.90
C ALA A 20 -4.51 -36.93 9.66
N ASP A 21 -5.24 -36.01 10.31
CA ASP A 21 -6.62 -35.70 9.92
C ASP A 21 -6.62 -35.04 8.52
N GLN A 22 -7.70 -35.18 7.76
CA GLN A 22 -7.83 -34.71 6.38
C GLN A 22 -7.56 -33.20 6.23
N SER A 23 -7.78 -32.43 7.29
CA SER A 23 -7.49 -30.99 7.38
C SER A 23 -5.99 -30.67 7.36
N ALA A 24 -5.11 -31.60 7.77
CA ALA A 24 -3.67 -31.39 7.64
C ALA A 24 -3.23 -31.34 6.18
N ALA A 25 -3.95 -32.04 5.27
CA ALA A 25 -3.69 -32.07 3.83
C ALA A 25 -3.62 -30.69 3.18
N LEU A 26 -4.37 -29.73 3.74
CA LEU A 26 -4.45 -28.35 3.25
C LEU A 26 -3.24 -27.48 3.65
N GLN A 27 -2.36 -27.96 4.54
CA GLN A 27 -1.25 -27.19 5.09
C GLN A 27 0.12 -27.54 4.49
N VAL A 28 0.23 -28.65 3.74
CA VAL A 28 1.50 -29.05 3.09
C VAL A 28 1.38 -28.76 1.60
N GLU A 29 2.23 -27.84 1.14
CA GLU A 29 2.35 -27.51 -0.28
C GLU A 29 2.92 -28.72 -1.04
N PRO A 30 2.25 -29.20 -2.09
CA PRO A 30 2.80 -30.22 -2.98
C PRO A 30 4.09 -29.71 -3.65
N ASP A 31 5.01 -30.63 -3.97
CA ASP A 31 6.19 -30.28 -4.75
C ASP A 31 5.80 -30.02 -6.22
N PHE A 32 6.05 -28.80 -6.71
CA PHE A 32 5.79 -28.40 -8.08
C PHE A 32 7.08 -28.03 -8.80
N HIS A 33 7.35 -28.68 -9.94
CA HIS A 33 8.48 -28.34 -10.80
C HIS A 33 8.12 -27.17 -11.71
N LEU A 34 8.58 -25.98 -11.36
CA LEU A 34 8.39 -24.78 -12.17
C LEU A 34 9.45 -24.68 -13.28
N PRO A 35 9.05 -24.46 -14.55
CA PRO A 35 10.01 -24.17 -15.61
C PRO A 35 10.85 -22.93 -15.31
N ALA A 36 12.15 -22.96 -15.66
CA ALA A 36 13.10 -21.89 -15.32
C ALA A 36 12.69 -20.50 -15.83
N CYS A 37 11.90 -20.42 -16.92
CA CYS A 37 11.40 -19.16 -17.45
C CYS A 37 10.49 -18.40 -16.46
N TYR A 38 9.75 -19.09 -15.58
CA TYR A 38 8.92 -18.43 -14.56
C TYR A 38 9.74 -17.77 -13.46
N LEU A 39 10.93 -18.29 -13.14
CA LEU A 39 11.83 -17.73 -12.13
C LEU A 39 12.68 -16.56 -12.66
N SER A 40 12.89 -16.53 -13.98
CA SER A 40 13.70 -15.50 -14.65
C SER A 40 13.06 -14.11 -14.70
N VAL A 41 11.76 -14.01 -14.38
CA VAL A 41 11.03 -12.74 -14.33
C VAL A 41 11.12 -12.19 -12.91
N GLN A 42 11.88 -11.12 -12.73
CA GLN A 42 11.94 -10.37 -11.48
C GLN A 42 11.13 -9.08 -11.65
N PRO A 43 9.83 -9.07 -11.27
CA PRO A 43 9.04 -7.87 -11.34
C PRO A 43 9.56 -6.84 -10.32
N PRO A 44 9.61 -5.55 -10.67
CA PRO A 44 9.89 -4.52 -9.69
C PRO A 44 8.76 -4.48 -8.64
N PRO A 45 9.05 -4.07 -7.39
CA PRO A 45 8.02 -3.88 -6.38
C PRO A 45 6.90 -2.96 -6.88
N PRO A 46 5.63 -3.25 -6.58
CA PRO A 46 4.50 -2.46 -7.05
C PRO A 46 4.57 -1.06 -6.44
N SER A 47 4.82 -0.07 -7.29
CA SER A 47 4.76 1.34 -6.92
C SER A 47 3.30 1.83 -6.93
N PRO A 48 2.98 2.94 -6.21
CA PRO A 48 1.63 3.53 -6.27
C PRO A 48 1.12 3.78 -7.69
N ALA A 49 2.01 4.25 -8.59
CA ALA A 49 1.67 4.47 -9.99
C ALA A 49 1.29 3.18 -10.74
N LYS A 50 1.88 2.03 -10.39
CA LYS A 50 1.50 0.73 -10.94
C LYS A 50 0.23 0.20 -10.29
N ALA A 51 0.04 0.44 -9.00
CA ALA A 51 -1.15 -0.01 -8.27
C ALA A 51 -2.44 0.62 -8.83
N ALA A 52 -2.37 1.85 -9.35
CA ALA A 52 -3.48 2.48 -10.07
C ALA A 52 -3.98 1.67 -11.29
N LEU A 53 -3.14 0.82 -11.89
CA LEU A 53 -3.49 -0.01 -13.05
C LEU A 53 -4.16 -1.34 -12.68
N PHE A 54 -4.12 -1.74 -11.41
CA PHE A 54 -4.67 -3.02 -10.97
C PHE A 54 -6.19 -2.98 -10.79
N SER A 55 -6.85 -4.13 -10.88
CA SER A 55 -8.27 -4.24 -10.53
C SER A 55 -8.47 -4.13 -9.01
N ASP A 56 -9.69 -3.82 -8.57
CA ASP A 56 -10.00 -3.76 -7.13
C ASP A 56 -9.69 -5.10 -6.45
N GLU A 57 -10.00 -6.23 -7.11
CA GLU A 57 -9.72 -7.58 -6.62
C GLU A 57 -8.23 -7.80 -6.37
N THR A 58 -7.35 -7.37 -7.27
CA THR A 58 -5.91 -7.45 -7.06
C THR A 58 -5.45 -6.57 -5.90
N LEU A 59 -6.05 -5.39 -5.71
CA LEU A 59 -5.75 -4.55 -4.56
C LEU A 59 -6.21 -5.20 -3.24
N PHE A 60 -7.36 -5.87 -3.22
CA PHE A 60 -7.80 -6.66 -2.07
C PHE A 60 -6.85 -7.82 -1.80
N PHE A 61 -6.41 -8.54 -2.84
CA PHE A 61 -5.39 -9.57 -2.71
C PHE A 61 -4.14 -9.02 -2.02
N MET A 62 -3.56 -7.94 -2.56
CA MET A 62 -2.37 -7.29 -2.01
C MET A 62 -2.55 -6.85 -0.55
N PHE A 63 -3.75 -6.37 -0.18
CA PHE A 63 -4.05 -5.92 1.16
C PHE A 63 -4.18 -7.07 2.19
N TYR A 64 -4.82 -8.18 1.82
CA TYR A 64 -5.06 -9.31 2.71
C TYR A 64 -3.91 -10.34 2.73
N SER A 65 -3.11 -10.45 1.66
CA SER A 65 -2.01 -11.42 1.57
C SER A 65 -0.76 -11.01 2.34
N SER A 66 -0.56 -9.70 2.52
CA SER A 66 0.73 -9.14 2.98
C SER A 66 0.54 -8.17 4.14
N PRO A 67 0.09 -8.63 5.32
CA PRO A 67 -0.09 -7.76 6.47
C PRO A 67 1.24 -7.17 6.95
N ARG A 68 1.24 -5.87 7.32
CA ARG A 68 2.41 -5.12 7.83
C ARG A 68 3.53 -4.94 6.81
N ASP A 69 3.20 -4.96 5.52
CA ASP A 69 4.13 -4.74 4.42
C ASP A 69 3.77 -3.45 3.65
N ALA A 70 4.75 -2.84 2.99
CA ALA A 70 4.56 -1.62 2.20
C ALA A 70 3.53 -1.82 1.07
N ILE A 71 3.42 -3.04 0.53
CA ILE A 71 2.43 -3.38 -0.49
C ILE A 71 0.97 -3.24 0.02
N GLN A 72 0.74 -3.47 1.31
CA GLN A 72 -0.57 -3.27 1.94
C GLN A 72 -0.93 -1.79 1.99
N GLU A 73 0.03 -0.92 2.34
CA GLU A 73 -0.16 0.53 2.36
C GLU A 73 -0.45 1.07 0.96
N VAL A 74 0.29 0.59 -0.05
CA VAL A 74 0.05 0.94 -1.46
C VAL A 74 -1.35 0.53 -1.91
N ALA A 75 -1.79 -0.69 -1.57
CA ALA A 75 -3.12 -1.16 -1.91
C ALA A 75 -4.23 -0.34 -1.20
N ALA A 76 -4.06 -0.07 0.10
CA ALA A 76 -4.99 0.73 0.89
C ALA A 76 -5.14 2.16 0.33
N GLN A 77 -4.05 2.78 -0.09
CA GLN A 77 -4.06 4.10 -0.70
C GLN A 77 -4.84 4.13 -2.02
N GLU A 78 -4.62 3.14 -2.88
CA GLU A 78 -5.36 3.06 -4.15
C GLU A 78 -6.85 2.73 -3.94
N LEU A 79 -7.18 1.85 -3.00
CA LEU A 79 -8.57 1.59 -2.61
C LEU A 79 -9.25 2.87 -2.08
N TRP A 80 -8.56 3.64 -1.25
CA TRP A 80 -9.05 4.94 -0.78
C TRP A 80 -9.36 5.91 -1.94
N ASN A 81 -8.44 6.01 -2.90
CA ASN A 81 -8.59 6.85 -4.10
C ASN A 81 -9.81 6.44 -4.94
N ARG A 82 -10.18 5.16 -4.88
CA ARG A 82 -11.37 4.58 -5.55
C ARG A 82 -12.65 4.65 -4.71
N ASN A 83 -12.68 5.44 -3.65
CA ASN A 83 -13.81 5.58 -2.73
C ASN A 83 -14.16 4.33 -1.91
N TRP A 84 -13.20 3.42 -1.73
CA TRP A 84 -13.32 2.40 -0.70
C TRP A 84 -12.89 2.97 0.64
N ARG A 85 -13.55 2.53 1.70
CA ARG A 85 -13.29 2.90 3.09
C ARG A 85 -13.12 1.65 3.91
N TRP A 86 -12.11 1.66 4.78
CA TRP A 86 -11.87 0.55 5.68
C TRP A 86 -12.74 0.70 6.93
N HIS A 87 -13.51 -0.33 7.25
CA HIS A 87 -14.28 -0.42 8.48
C HIS A 87 -13.45 -1.16 9.53
N LYS A 88 -13.08 -0.49 10.63
CA LYS A 88 -12.11 -1.00 11.62
C LYS A 88 -12.61 -2.25 12.36
N ASP A 89 -13.88 -2.26 12.75
CA ASP A 89 -14.44 -3.39 13.51
C ASP A 89 -14.75 -4.61 12.65
N LEU A 90 -15.43 -4.40 11.51
CA LEU A 90 -15.73 -5.47 10.55
C LEU A 90 -14.47 -5.97 9.84
N ARG A 91 -13.43 -5.14 9.75
CA ARG A 91 -12.21 -5.39 8.98
C ARG A 91 -12.50 -5.69 7.52
N LEU A 92 -13.38 -4.88 6.94
CA LEU A 92 -13.80 -4.99 5.55
C LEU A 92 -13.67 -3.64 4.86
N TRP A 93 -13.36 -3.71 3.57
CA TRP A 93 -13.46 -2.57 2.68
C TRP A 93 -14.91 -2.42 2.21
N ILE A 94 -15.47 -1.23 2.41
CA ILE A 94 -16.83 -0.87 2.01
C ILE A 94 -16.81 0.33 1.08
N THR A 95 -17.77 0.38 0.16
CA THR A 95 -17.99 1.55 -0.70
C THR A 95 -19.48 1.78 -0.87
N LYS A 96 -19.85 3.05 -0.96
CA LYS A 96 -21.24 3.45 -1.15
C LYS A 96 -21.66 3.16 -2.58
N GLU A 97 -22.79 2.49 -2.77
CA GLU A 97 -23.25 2.18 -4.12
C GLU A 97 -23.63 3.46 -4.85
N SER A 98 -23.11 3.62 -6.07
CA SER A 98 -23.39 4.80 -6.89
C SER A 98 -24.73 4.61 -7.60
N GLY A 99 -25.63 5.59 -7.47
CA GLY A 99 -26.93 5.58 -8.15
C GLY A 99 -28.09 4.98 -7.35
N THR A 100 -27.88 4.65 -6.07
CA THR A 100 -28.95 4.20 -5.17
C THR A 100 -29.66 5.36 -4.48
N ALA A 101 -30.77 5.07 -3.81
CA ALA A 101 -31.50 6.04 -3.01
C ALA A 101 -30.58 6.74 -1.98
N PRO A 102 -30.86 8.01 -1.62
CA PRO A 102 -30.04 8.75 -0.67
C PRO A 102 -29.98 8.00 0.68
N SER A 103 -28.78 7.82 1.21
CA SER A 103 -28.58 7.24 2.53
C SER A 103 -29.28 8.08 3.60
N GLN A 104 -29.93 7.39 4.54
CA GLN A 104 -30.55 8.03 5.69
C GLN A 104 -29.46 8.44 6.68
N LYS A 105 -29.37 9.72 7.03
CA LYS A 105 -28.45 10.18 8.07
C LYS A 105 -28.93 9.67 9.44
N VAL A 106 -28.02 9.07 10.19
CA VAL A 106 -28.24 8.58 11.55
C VAL A 106 -27.29 9.33 12.49
N GLN A 107 -27.48 9.26 13.81
CA GLN A 107 -26.57 9.90 14.76
C GLN A 107 -25.14 9.36 14.59
N GLY A 108 -24.24 10.22 14.11
CA GLY A 108 -22.83 9.88 13.90
C GLY A 108 -22.53 9.05 12.64
N GLY A 109 -23.48 8.86 11.73
CA GLY A 109 -23.28 8.00 10.57
C GLY A 109 -24.36 8.13 9.49
N GLU A 110 -24.37 7.15 8.60
CA GLU A 110 -25.37 7.00 7.55
C GLU A 110 -25.79 5.53 7.39
N GLN A 111 -27.05 5.32 7.05
CA GLN A 111 -27.60 4.01 6.70
C GLN A 111 -27.96 4.00 5.23
N GLY A 112 -27.57 2.94 4.53
CA GLY A 112 -28.00 2.71 3.16
C GLY A 112 -27.36 1.45 2.56
N LEU A 113 -27.44 1.35 1.23
CA LEU A 113 -26.89 0.23 0.49
C LEU A 113 -25.39 0.43 0.23
N TYR A 114 -24.58 -0.49 0.76
CA TYR A 114 -23.14 -0.52 0.53
C TYR A 114 -22.75 -1.79 -0.21
N THR A 115 -21.71 -1.67 -1.02
CA THR A 115 -20.96 -2.81 -1.53
C THR A 115 -19.74 -3.02 -0.64
N PHE A 116 -19.49 -4.26 -0.23
CA PHE A 116 -18.29 -4.64 0.50
C PHE A 116 -17.58 -5.79 -0.20
N TRP A 117 -16.29 -5.94 0.08
CA TRP A 117 -15.52 -7.09 -0.37
C TRP A 117 -15.46 -8.15 0.73
N ASP A 118 -15.96 -9.35 0.46
CA ASP A 118 -15.86 -10.48 1.38
C ASP A 118 -14.58 -11.28 1.12
N PRO A 119 -13.60 -11.29 2.05
CA PRO A 119 -12.37 -12.05 1.89
C PRO A 119 -12.56 -13.57 2.05
N GLU A 120 -13.67 -14.04 2.64
CA GLU A 120 -13.93 -15.49 2.81
C GLU A 120 -14.45 -16.11 1.52
N THR A 121 -15.41 -15.46 0.87
CA THR A 121 -15.99 -15.92 -0.41
C THR A 121 -15.28 -15.36 -1.64
N TRP A 122 -14.41 -14.37 -1.46
CA TRP A 122 -13.67 -13.65 -2.50
C TRP A 122 -14.57 -12.95 -3.52
N GLN A 123 -15.65 -12.33 -3.06
CA GLN A 123 -16.67 -11.71 -3.90
C GLN A 123 -17.10 -10.31 -3.42
N LYS A 124 -17.65 -9.52 -4.34
CA LYS A 124 -18.34 -8.25 -4.01
C LYS A 124 -19.79 -8.55 -3.64
N GLU A 125 -20.16 -8.17 -2.43
CA GLU A 125 -21.53 -8.32 -1.94
C GLU A 125 -22.18 -6.97 -1.66
N ARG A 126 -23.51 -6.92 -1.76
CA ARG A 126 -24.31 -5.72 -1.48
C ARG A 126 -25.18 -5.96 -0.25
N LYS A 127 -25.19 -5.00 0.67
CA LYS A 127 -25.94 -5.12 1.92
C LYS A 127 -26.37 -3.76 2.43
N ASP A 128 -27.61 -3.69 2.93
CA ASP A 128 -28.05 -2.52 3.71
C ASP A 128 -27.33 -2.54 5.05
N MET A 129 -26.58 -1.48 5.33
CA MET A 129 -25.79 -1.37 6.56
C MET A 129 -25.81 0.06 7.08
N THR A 130 -25.73 0.16 8.41
CA THR A 130 -25.51 1.43 9.11
C THR A 130 -24.02 1.57 9.34
N VAL A 131 -23.43 2.60 8.75
CA VAL A 131 -22.01 2.91 8.86
C VAL A 131 -21.86 4.14 9.75
N VAL A 132 -21.21 3.95 10.90
CA VAL A 132 -20.84 5.04 11.80
C VAL A 132 -19.49 5.59 11.35
N TYR A 133 -19.38 6.91 11.20
CA TYR A 133 -18.15 7.53 10.68
C TYR A 133 -16.96 7.31 11.62
N ALA A 134 -17.20 7.15 12.92
CA ALA A 134 -16.18 6.83 13.91
C ALA A 134 -15.54 5.45 13.70
N ASP A 135 -16.22 4.51 13.05
CA ASP A 135 -15.73 3.14 12.84
C ASP A 135 -14.98 2.99 11.52
N LEU A 136 -15.02 4.02 10.67
CA LEU A 136 -14.20 4.10 9.48
C LEU A 136 -12.79 4.56 9.83
N GLU A 137 -11.81 4.08 9.07
CA GLU A 137 -10.50 4.73 9.07
C GLU A 137 -10.61 6.09 8.42
N GLU A 138 -10.09 7.09 9.11
CA GLU A 138 -9.78 8.38 8.50
C GLU A 138 -8.45 8.25 7.77
N LYS A 139 -8.27 9.04 6.70
CA LYS A 139 -6.99 9.17 6.00
C LYS A 139 -5.96 9.74 6.97
N SER A 140 -5.35 8.86 7.74
CA SER A 140 -4.32 9.17 8.71
C SER A 140 -2.97 8.98 8.04
N THR A 141 -2.14 9.97 8.26
CA THR A 141 -0.75 10.18 7.82
C THR A 141 0.04 8.87 7.75
N PRO A 142 0.83 8.62 6.68
CA PRO A 142 1.58 7.37 6.51
C PRO A 142 2.34 7.05 7.79
N ALA A 143 2.22 5.81 8.27
CA ALA A 143 2.75 5.34 9.55
C ALA A 143 4.28 5.28 9.62
N ASN A 144 4.99 5.88 8.65
CA ASN A 144 6.44 5.80 8.49
C ASN A 144 7.22 7.02 9.02
N THR A 145 6.66 7.86 9.89
CA THR A 145 7.37 9.01 10.51
C THR A 145 7.72 8.82 11.99
N GLY A 146 7.56 7.62 12.54
CA GLY A 146 7.79 7.34 13.97
C GLY A 146 9.26 7.13 14.42
N LEU A 147 10.24 7.12 13.53
CA LEU A 147 11.66 7.04 13.91
C LEU A 147 12.34 8.39 13.72
N MET A 148 11.94 9.36 14.55
CA MET A 148 12.77 10.51 14.84
C MET A 148 14.07 10.01 15.51
N PRO A 149 15.26 10.27 14.93
CA PRO A 149 16.49 10.09 15.68
C PRO A 149 16.49 11.19 16.75
N THR A 150 16.37 10.79 18.01
CA THR A 150 16.74 11.64 19.14
C THR A 150 18.13 12.22 18.88
N PRO A 151 18.34 13.55 18.89
CA PRO A 151 19.68 14.09 18.85
C PRO A 151 20.39 13.66 20.14
N ILE A 152 21.33 12.72 19.99
CA ILE A 152 22.23 12.28 21.05
C ILE A 152 22.98 13.50 21.58
N GLY A 153 22.98 13.61 22.91
CA GLY A 153 23.48 14.74 23.67
C GLY A 153 24.91 15.13 23.32
N GLN A 154 25.08 16.45 23.24
CA GLN A 154 26.35 17.14 23.20
C GLN A 154 27.13 16.87 24.49
N THR A 155 28.29 16.23 24.38
CA THR A 155 29.33 16.26 25.42
C THR A 155 30.03 17.62 25.39
N PRO A 156 30.17 18.33 26.53
CA PRO A 156 30.92 19.58 26.58
C PRO A 156 32.43 19.29 26.54
N GLY A 157 33.08 19.67 25.43
CA GLY A 157 34.54 19.72 25.34
C GLY A 157 35.10 20.99 25.99
N PRO A 158 36.30 20.93 26.59
CA PRO A 158 36.85 22.07 27.32
C PRO A 158 37.32 23.17 26.38
N THR A 159 37.06 24.40 26.81
CA THR A 159 37.49 25.68 26.25
C THR A 159 38.99 25.74 25.95
N GLN A 160 39.34 26.08 24.72
CA GLN A 160 40.62 26.72 24.40
C GLN A 160 40.37 28.03 23.64
N GLN A 161 40.68 29.12 24.33
CA GLN A 161 40.80 30.47 23.80
C GLN A 161 41.94 30.52 22.77
N HIS A 162 41.67 31.04 21.59
CA HIS A 162 42.70 31.64 20.75
C HIS A 162 42.16 32.89 20.07
N ALA A 163 43.04 33.90 20.08
CA ALA A 163 42.74 35.31 19.94
C ALA A 163 42.40 35.74 18.50
N GLN A 164 41.63 36.83 18.42
CA GLN A 164 41.47 37.68 17.24
C GLN A 164 42.83 38.25 16.77
N PRO A 165 42.91 38.62 15.49
CA PRO A 165 43.15 40.04 15.22
C PRO A 165 42.16 40.66 14.23
N ALA A 166 42.11 41.98 14.33
CA ALA A 166 41.15 42.95 13.80
C ALA A 166 41.33 43.25 12.28
N PRO A 167 40.46 44.08 11.67
CA PRO A 167 40.14 44.10 10.25
C PRO A 167 40.97 45.11 9.43
N LEU A 168 41.04 44.90 8.11
CA LEU A 168 41.37 45.93 7.14
C LEU A 168 40.25 45.99 6.10
N GLY A 169 39.54 47.12 6.08
CA GLY A 169 38.47 47.40 5.15
C GLY A 169 38.98 47.82 3.77
N ALA A 170 38.10 47.70 2.78
CA ALA A 170 38.00 48.62 1.64
C ALA A 170 36.64 48.44 0.96
N GLN A 171 36.03 49.57 0.63
CA GLN A 171 34.68 49.76 0.12
C GLN A 171 34.57 49.52 -1.41
N LEU A 172 33.37 49.05 -1.81
CA LEU A 172 32.56 49.26 -3.05
C LEU A 172 33.07 50.24 -4.15
N PRO A 173 32.65 50.13 -5.45
CA PRO A 173 31.24 49.93 -5.83
C PRO A 173 30.88 49.14 -7.11
N ASN A 174 29.68 48.54 -7.06
CA ASN A 174 28.57 48.61 -8.02
C ASN A 174 28.88 48.94 -9.51
N GLN A 175 28.70 47.97 -10.43
CA GLN A 175 28.21 48.26 -11.80
C GLN A 175 27.33 47.13 -12.34
N VAL A 176 26.17 47.55 -12.83
CA VAL A 176 25.16 46.81 -13.59
C VAL A 176 25.64 46.70 -15.04
N ALA A 177 25.56 45.52 -15.64
CA ALA A 177 25.66 45.38 -17.10
C ALA A 177 24.70 44.29 -17.61
N THR A 178 23.59 44.76 -18.18
CA THR A 178 22.75 44.05 -19.16
C THR A 178 23.55 43.74 -20.42
N ALA A 179 23.51 42.50 -20.93
CA ALA A 179 23.88 42.22 -22.32
C ALA A 179 22.96 41.15 -22.92
N GLN A 180 22.37 41.53 -24.05
CA GLN A 180 21.39 40.80 -24.83
C GLN A 180 22.00 39.70 -25.72
N ARG A 181 21.09 38.85 -26.22
CA ARG A 181 21.03 38.29 -27.59
C ARG A 181 22.00 37.16 -27.95
N GLY A 182 21.39 35.99 -28.14
CA GLY A 182 21.90 34.91 -29.00
C GLY A 182 20.74 34.03 -29.48
N SER A 183 20.04 34.49 -30.52
CA SER A 183 19.07 33.70 -31.28
C SER A 183 19.82 32.76 -32.23
N PHE A 184 19.58 31.45 -32.16
CA PHE A 184 19.94 30.52 -33.22
C PHE A 184 18.74 29.69 -33.66
N GLN A 185 18.48 29.78 -34.96
CA GLN A 185 17.43 29.17 -35.74
C GLN A 185 18.11 28.18 -36.68
N MET A 186 17.70 26.92 -36.67
CA MET A 186 17.99 25.90 -37.70
C MET A 186 16.76 24.98 -37.68
N GLY A 187 16.05 24.69 -38.76
CA GLY A 187 16.37 24.71 -40.19
C GLY A 187 15.70 23.45 -40.73
N VAL A 188 14.56 23.62 -41.43
CA VAL A 188 13.77 22.55 -42.05
C VAL A 188 14.37 22.19 -43.41
N ALA A 189 14.50 20.88 -43.68
CA ALA A 189 14.50 20.25 -45.01
C ALA A 189 14.74 18.75 -44.80
N ALA A 190 14.21 17.81 -45.57
CA ALA A 190 13.09 17.69 -46.50
C ALA A 190 12.85 16.17 -46.60
#